data_AF-A0AAE0W037-F1
#
_entry.id   AF-A0AAE0W037-F1
#
_cell.length_a   1.000
_cell.length_b   1.000
_cell.length_c   1.000
_cell.angle_alpha   90.00
_cell.angle_beta   90.00
_cell.angle_gamma   90.00
#
_symmetry.space_group_name_H-M   'P 1'
#
loop_
_entity.id
_entity.type
_entity.pdbx_description
1 polymer ?
#
loop_
_entity_poly.entity_id
_entity_poly.type
_entity_poly.pdbx_seq_one_letter_code
_entity_poly.pdbx_strand_id
1 'polypeptide(L)'
;MQSLQECVTEDLALKKSVFAEADRYVNQDVVMASSTANIFPTVLAENLQHKSRVIVAHPLNPPYFVPLIELVPSKWTDASAMERARSLFQNLSQAPIVLKKEIRGFVICRIQHAVTAECFKLLRDDVIEAKDLDQVMPQGLGLRYAFIGQLETNYLNANGLLPSRYNSDRRGSKVTCGPRRLSHGIKDFCERYSKDIYTLQESFGPPIALEGGLIDKVQQEMEKIIPLDKLEERRKWRDERLSALAKLKKQLE
;
A
#
# COMPACT_ATOMS: atom_id res chain seq x y z
N MET A 1 20.38 -11.15 -16.21
CA MET A 1 20.77 -10.67 -14.87
C MET A 1 20.39 -11.74 -13.86
N GLN A 2 21.28 -12.05 -12.92
CA GLN A 2 21.01 -13.01 -11.85
C GLN A 2 20.71 -12.27 -10.55
N SER A 3 19.73 -12.74 -9.79
CA SER A 3 19.38 -12.24 -8.47
C SER A 3 19.05 -13.41 -7.55
N LEU A 4 19.30 -13.23 -6.26
CA LEU A 4 18.82 -14.11 -5.20
C LEU A 4 17.66 -13.42 -4.50
N GLN A 5 16.51 -14.09 -4.42
CA GLN A 5 15.35 -13.63 -3.66
C GLN A 5 15.16 -14.55 -2.45
N GLU A 6 15.33 -13.99 -1.26
CA GLU A 6 15.10 -14.67 0.01
C GLU A 6 13.61 -14.58 0.39
N CYS A 7 12.99 -15.75 0.62
CA CYS A 7 11.55 -15.92 0.92
C CYS A 7 11.29 -16.85 2.12
N VAL A 8 12.25 -16.99 3.03
CA VAL A 8 12.04 -17.72 4.30
C VAL A 8 11.13 -16.92 5.23
N THR A 9 10.69 -17.56 6.32
CA THR A 9 9.83 -16.95 7.35
C THR A 9 10.40 -15.65 7.88
N GLU A 10 9.53 -14.81 8.44
CA GLU A 10 9.89 -13.50 8.99
C GLU A 10 10.62 -13.61 10.34
N ASP A 11 11.78 -14.28 10.33
CA ASP A 11 12.69 -14.45 11.45
C ASP A 11 14.06 -13.85 11.11
N LEU A 12 14.52 -12.92 11.95
CA LEU A 12 15.75 -12.17 11.68
C LEU A 12 16.99 -13.08 11.68
N ALA A 13 17.06 -14.03 12.61
CA ALA A 13 18.24 -14.89 12.76
C ALA A 13 18.37 -15.83 11.55
N LEU A 14 17.25 -16.44 11.14
CA LEU A 14 17.18 -17.30 9.96
C LEU A 14 17.50 -16.54 8.68
N LYS A 15 16.94 -15.34 8.48
CA LYS A 15 17.27 -14.53 7.32
C LYS A 15 18.76 -14.19 7.30
N LYS A 16 19.32 -13.74 8.42
CA LYS A 16 20.77 -13.46 8.55
C LYS A 16 21.62 -14.70 8.21
N SER A 17 21.24 -15.89 8.67
CA SER A 17 21.99 -17.12 8.36
C SER A 17 21.93 -17.46 6.87
N VAL A 18 20.76 -17.33 6.24
CA VAL A 18 20.60 -17.56 4.79
C VAL A 18 21.43 -16.56 3.98
N PHE A 19 21.39 -15.28 4.33
CA PHE A 19 22.20 -14.25 3.66
C PHE A 19 23.70 -14.50 3.85
N ALA A 20 24.15 -14.85 5.05
CA ALA A 20 25.56 -15.16 5.31
C ALA A 20 26.03 -16.40 4.53
N GLU A 21 25.18 -17.41 4.41
CA GLU A 21 25.49 -18.59 3.60
C GLU A 21 25.58 -18.24 2.11
N ALA A 22 24.59 -17.50 1.59
CA ALA A 22 24.56 -17.06 0.20
C ALA A 22 25.75 -16.17 -0.17
N ASP A 23 26.13 -15.25 0.70
CA ASP A 23 27.23 -14.29 0.50
C ASP A 23 28.58 -14.96 0.20
N ARG A 24 28.79 -16.20 0.67
CA ARG A 24 29.98 -17.01 0.39
C ARG A 24 30.05 -17.53 -1.05
N TYR A 25 28.91 -17.66 -1.73
CA TYR A 25 28.80 -18.33 -3.03
C TYR A 25 28.32 -17.41 -4.16
N VAL A 26 27.70 -16.28 -3.86
CA VAL A 26 27.21 -15.37 -4.90
C VAL A 26 28.36 -14.64 -5.59
N ASN A 27 28.35 -14.66 -6.93
CA ASN A 27 29.25 -13.84 -7.75
C ASN A 27 29.06 -12.35 -7.43
N GLN A 28 30.06 -11.51 -7.74
CA GLN A 28 30.07 -10.06 -7.44
C GLN A 28 28.94 -9.25 -8.10
N ASP A 29 28.24 -9.78 -9.10
CA ASP A 29 27.20 -9.05 -9.84
C ASP A 29 25.76 -9.32 -9.37
N VAL A 30 25.55 -10.35 -8.54
CA VAL A 30 24.23 -10.80 -8.08
C VAL A 30 23.59 -9.81 -7.10
N VAL A 31 22.37 -9.36 -7.34
CA VAL A 31 21.61 -8.62 -6.31
C VAL A 31 21.00 -9.63 -5.33
N MET A 32 21.19 -9.41 -4.03
CA MET A 32 20.57 -10.22 -2.98
C MET A 32 19.40 -9.44 -2.38
N ALA A 33 18.18 -9.94 -2.56
CA ALA A 33 16.95 -9.29 -2.15
C ALA A 33 16.23 -10.10 -1.08
N SER A 34 15.71 -9.45 -0.05
CA SER A 34 14.79 -10.07 0.93
C SER A 34 13.34 -9.69 0.63
N SER A 35 12.41 -10.62 0.84
CA SER A 35 10.96 -10.38 0.77
C SER A 35 10.36 -9.81 2.06
N THR A 36 11.19 -9.55 3.09
CA THR A 36 10.74 -9.00 4.37
C THR A 36 9.88 -7.76 4.23
N ALA A 37 8.86 -7.63 5.08
CA ALA A 37 7.96 -6.48 5.11
C ALA A 37 8.36 -5.42 6.15
N ASN A 38 9.34 -5.72 7.02
CA ASN A 38 9.65 -4.85 8.16
C ASN A 38 11.12 -4.87 8.62
N ILE A 39 11.91 -5.88 8.28
CA ILE A 39 13.33 -5.95 8.66
C ILE A 39 14.15 -5.05 7.75
N PHE A 40 15.00 -4.22 8.35
CA PHE A 40 15.85 -3.29 7.61
C PHE A 40 16.93 -4.02 6.81
N PRO A 41 17.14 -3.65 5.53
CA PRO A 41 18.23 -4.20 4.72
C PRO A 41 19.60 -3.91 5.34
N THR A 42 19.78 -2.78 6.04
CA THR A 42 21.03 -2.52 6.80
C THR A 42 21.30 -3.59 7.85
N VAL A 43 20.27 -4.06 8.56
CA VAL A 43 20.43 -5.09 9.59
C VAL A 43 20.78 -6.44 8.94
N LEU A 44 20.18 -6.76 7.79
CA LEU A 44 20.49 -7.99 7.05
C LEU A 44 21.91 -7.98 6.47
N ALA A 45 22.39 -6.81 6.05
CA ALA A 45 23.65 -6.67 5.32
C ALA A 45 24.90 -6.49 6.20
N GLU A 46 24.74 -6.26 7.51
CA GLU A 46 25.78 -5.71 8.41
C GLU A 46 27.13 -6.46 8.38
N ASN A 47 27.10 -7.79 8.28
CA ASN A 47 28.28 -8.65 8.31
C ASN A 47 28.61 -9.33 6.98
N LEU A 48 27.98 -8.90 5.88
CA LEU A 48 28.19 -9.50 4.57
C LEU A 48 29.36 -8.81 3.85
N GLN A 49 30.17 -9.60 3.15
CA GLN A 49 31.23 -9.14 2.26
C GLN A 49 30.62 -8.29 1.14
N HIS A 50 29.48 -8.70 0.60
CA HIS A 50 28.84 -8.05 -0.53
C HIS A 50 27.63 -7.20 -0.16
N LYS A 51 27.68 -6.55 1.01
CA LYS A 51 26.60 -5.69 1.55
C LYS A 51 26.11 -4.58 0.61
N SER A 52 26.95 -4.11 -0.32
CA SER A 52 26.53 -3.07 -1.28
C SER A 52 25.52 -3.55 -2.32
N ARG A 53 25.20 -4.85 -2.33
CA ARG A 53 24.25 -5.48 -3.26
C ARG A 53 23.02 -6.05 -2.56
N VAL A 54 22.89 -5.82 -1.25
CA VAL A 54 21.74 -6.25 -0.46
C VAL A 54 20.63 -5.22 -0.56
N ILE A 55 19.42 -5.67 -0.83
CA ILE A 55 18.20 -4.85 -0.84
C ILE A 55 17.06 -5.59 -0.15
N VAL A 56 16.00 -4.86 0.16
CA VAL A 56 14.67 -5.47 0.27
C VAL A 56 13.96 -5.29 -1.07
N ALA A 57 13.31 -6.35 -1.53
CA ALA A 57 12.34 -6.34 -2.63
C ALA A 57 11.04 -6.94 -2.08
N HIS A 58 10.22 -6.10 -1.45
CA HIS A 58 9.02 -6.49 -0.71
C HIS A 58 7.81 -6.48 -1.64
N PRO A 59 7.27 -7.66 -2.02
CA PRO A 59 6.09 -7.74 -2.86
C PRO A 59 4.80 -7.62 -2.04
N LEU A 60 3.69 -7.28 -2.71
CA LEU A 60 2.37 -7.35 -2.08
C LEU A 60 1.68 -8.68 -2.38
N ASN A 61 1.08 -9.32 -1.37
CA ASN A 61 0.35 -10.57 -1.56
C ASN A 61 -1.07 -10.32 -2.14
N PRO A 62 -1.50 -11.01 -3.21
CA PRO A 62 -0.77 -11.98 -4.04
C PRO A 62 0.11 -11.31 -5.14
N PRO A 63 1.41 -11.63 -5.20
CA PRO A 63 2.38 -10.93 -6.08
C PRO A 63 2.16 -11.16 -7.57
N TYR A 64 1.36 -12.18 -7.92
CA TYR A 64 1.00 -12.48 -9.29
C TYR A 64 -0.05 -11.51 -9.86
N PHE A 65 -0.93 -10.96 -9.01
CA PHE A 65 -1.98 -10.02 -9.43
C PHE A 65 -1.70 -8.59 -8.99
N VAL A 66 -0.91 -8.38 -7.94
CA VAL A 66 -0.53 -7.06 -7.46
C VAL A 66 0.93 -6.78 -7.86
N PRO A 67 1.19 -5.93 -8.87
CA PRO A 67 2.52 -5.78 -9.45
C PRO A 67 3.47 -4.92 -8.59
N LEU A 68 2.95 -4.21 -7.57
CA LEU A 68 3.76 -3.31 -6.78
C LEU A 68 4.82 -4.07 -5.97
N ILE A 69 6.07 -3.63 -6.07
CA ILE A 69 7.19 -4.15 -5.26
C ILE A 69 8.01 -2.99 -4.69
N GLU A 70 8.28 -3.00 -3.39
CA GLU A 70 9.11 -1.98 -2.73
C GLU A 70 10.58 -2.39 -2.78
N LEU A 71 11.40 -1.58 -3.45
CA LEU A 71 12.84 -1.71 -3.45
C LEU A 71 13.42 -0.79 -2.39
N VAL A 72 14.03 -1.36 -1.34
CA VAL A 72 14.58 -0.62 -0.21
C VAL A 72 16.09 -0.83 -0.13
N PRO A 73 16.90 0.24 -0.23
CA PRO A 73 18.34 0.13 -0.07
C PRO A 73 18.71 0.05 1.41
N SER A 74 19.81 -0.66 1.70
CA SER A 74 20.59 -0.47 2.93
C SER A 74 21.41 0.81 2.85
N LYS A 75 22.03 1.21 3.97
CA LYS A 75 22.97 2.35 3.97
C LYS A 75 24.24 2.13 3.13
N TRP A 76 24.52 0.89 2.70
CA TRP A 76 25.68 0.56 1.87
C TRP A 76 25.32 0.22 0.43
N THR A 77 24.03 0.12 0.10
CA THR A 77 23.60 -0.37 -1.21
C THR A 77 24.00 0.61 -2.31
N ASP A 78 24.67 0.08 -3.34
CA ASP A 78 25.07 0.87 -4.49
C ASP A 78 23.86 1.25 -5.35
N ALA A 79 23.89 2.47 -5.89
CA ALA A 79 22.86 2.93 -6.84
C ALA A 79 22.75 1.99 -8.05
N SER A 80 23.85 1.38 -8.48
CA SER A 80 23.86 0.40 -9.58
C SER A 80 23.09 -0.87 -9.23
N ALA A 81 23.14 -1.33 -7.98
CA ALA A 81 22.38 -2.50 -7.51
C ALA A 81 20.88 -2.22 -7.50
N MET A 82 20.49 -1.01 -7.08
CA MET A 82 19.09 -0.55 -7.12
C MET A 82 18.56 -0.45 -8.56
N GLU A 83 19.35 0.08 -9.48
CA GLU A 83 18.94 0.20 -10.88
C GLU A 83 18.81 -1.19 -11.54
N ARG A 84 19.75 -2.10 -11.27
CA ARG A 84 19.66 -3.50 -11.70
C ARG A 84 18.38 -4.15 -11.18
N ALA A 85 18.09 -4.02 -9.88
CA ALA A 85 16.86 -4.57 -9.28
C ALA A 85 15.60 -3.98 -9.93
N ARG A 86 15.55 -2.66 -10.12
CA ARG A 86 14.45 -1.98 -10.79
C ARG A 86 14.22 -2.54 -12.20
N SER A 87 15.30 -2.64 -12.99
CA SER A 87 15.26 -3.17 -14.36
C SER A 87 14.77 -4.63 -14.39
N LEU A 88 15.25 -5.47 -13.46
CA LEU A 88 14.80 -6.85 -13.33
C LEU A 88 13.29 -6.95 -13.10
N PHE A 89 12.77 -6.24 -12.10
CA PHE A 89 11.35 -6.32 -11.76
C PHE A 89 10.45 -5.70 -12.85
N GLN A 90 10.89 -4.64 -13.53
CA GLN A 90 10.20 -4.12 -14.71
C GLN A 90 10.11 -5.16 -15.84
N ASN A 91 11.21 -5.88 -16.12
CA ASN A 91 11.22 -6.97 -17.11
C ASN A 91 10.29 -8.13 -16.72
N LEU A 92 10.04 -8.32 -15.43
CA LEU A 92 9.05 -9.29 -14.92
C LEU A 92 7.61 -8.75 -14.89
N SER A 93 7.35 -7.61 -15.55
CA SER A 93 6.04 -6.92 -15.56
C SER A 93 5.55 -6.53 -14.16
N GLN A 94 6.46 -6.35 -13.21
CA GLN A 94 6.19 -5.75 -11.90
C GLN A 94 6.36 -4.22 -11.98
N ALA A 95 5.83 -3.52 -10.98
CA ALA A 95 5.87 -2.08 -10.83
C ALA A 95 6.75 -1.70 -9.63
N PRO A 96 8.09 -1.71 -9.76
CA PRO A 96 8.97 -1.39 -8.66
C PRO A 96 8.90 0.09 -8.28
N ILE A 97 8.77 0.35 -6.98
CA ILE A 97 9.00 1.67 -6.38
C ILE A 97 10.29 1.66 -5.59
N VAL A 98 11.08 2.73 -5.71
CA VAL A 98 12.40 2.83 -5.08
C VAL A 98 12.34 3.74 -3.88
N LEU A 99 12.59 3.21 -2.69
CA LEU A 99 12.72 3.99 -1.47
C LEU A 99 14.10 4.65 -1.45
N LYS A 100 14.14 5.91 -1.01
CA LYS A 100 15.41 6.65 -0.84
C LYS A 100 16.19 6.20 0.39
N LYS A 101 15.49 5.66 1.40
CA LYS A 101 16.06 5.19 2.67
C LYS A 101 15.12 4.18 3.31
N GLU A 102 15.66 3.31 4.15
CA GLU A 102 14.87 2.42 4.99
C GLU A 102 14.08 3.18 6.06
N ILE A 103 12.87 2.70 6.35
CA ILE A 103 11.98 3.19 7.40
C ILE A 103 11.11 2.02 7.88
N ARG A 104 10.73 2.01 9.16
CA ARG A 104 9.88 0.96 9.74
C ARG A 104 8.54 0.88 9.01
N GLY A 105 8.20 -0.33 8.54
CA GLY A 105 7.01 -0.63 7.74
C GLY A 105 7.05 -0.09 6.30
N PHE A 106 8.22 0.32 5.81
CA PHE A 106 8.41 0.86 4.45
C PHE A 106 7.34 1.90 4.07
N VAL A 107 6.80 1.91 2.86
CA VAL A 107 5.72 2.83 2.48
C VAL A 107 4.36 2.13 2.56
N ILE A 108 4.27 0.91 2.03
CA ILE A 108 3.03 0.14 1.96
C ILE A 108 2.42 -0.05 3.35
N CYS A 109 3.15 -0.64 4.30
CA CYS A 109 2.59 -0.93 5.62
C CYS A 109 2.28 0.36 6.40
N ARG A 110 3.01 1.45 6.16
CA ARG A 110 2.70 2.75 6.79
C ARG A 110 1.36 3.29 6.34
N ILE A 111 1.07 3.26 5.04
CA ILE A 111 -0.24 3.68 4.50
C ILE A 111 -1.33 2.73 4.99
N GLN A 112 -1.11 1.42 4.89
CA GLN A 112 -2.07 0.41 5.33
C GLN A 112 -2.41 0.56 6.81
N HIS A 113 -1.41 0.67 7.68
CA HIS A 113 -1.64 0.80 9.13
C HIS A 113 -2.24 2.14 9.52
N ALA A 114 -2.04 3.22 8.75
CA ALA A 114 -2.75 4.47 8.98
C ALA A 114 -4.26 4.31 8.76
N VAL A 115 -4.65 3.62 7.68
CA VAL A 115 -6.06 3.27 7.42
C VAL A 115 -6.59 2.33 8.49
N THR A 116 -5.87 1.24 8.81
CA THR A 116 -6.27 0.29 9.84
C THR A 116 -6.46 0.95 11.20
N ALA A 117 -5.54 1.81 11.62
CA ALA A 117 -5.64 2.49 12.90
C ALA A 117 -6.92 3.34 12.98
N GLU A 118 -7.25 4.09 11.92
CA GLU A 118 -8.46 4.91 11.91
C GLU A 118 -9.74 4.06 11.87
N CYS A 119 -9.76 3.00 11.07
CA CYS A 119 -10.89 2.06 11.07
C CYS A 119 -11.19 1.51 12.47
N PHE A 120 -10.16 1.05 13.19
CA PHE A 120 -10.36 0.50 14.53
C PHE A 120 -10.75 1.56 15.58
N LYS A 121 -10.30 2.82 15.42
CA LYS A 121 -10.76 3.92 16.28
C LYS A 121 -12.25 4.20 16.08
N LEU A 122 -12.71 4.25 14.82
CA LEU A 122 -14.12 4.46 14.51
C LEU A 122 -15.01 3.34 15.07
N LEU A 123 -14.54 2.08 15.04
CA LEU A 123 -15.24 0.94 15.64
C LEU A 123 -15.23 0.98 17.17
N ARG A 124 -14.11 1.37 17.77
CA ARG A 124 -13.97 1.55 19.23
C ARG A 124 -14.93 2.62 19.75
N ASP A 125 -15.02 3.73 19.02
CA ASP A 125 -15.83 4.89 19.38
C ASP A 125 -17.30 4.74 18.95
N ASP A 126 -17.68 3.55 18.47
CA ASP A 126 -19.05 3.16 18.07
C ASP A 126 -19.66 4.10 17.02
N VAL A 127 -18.82 4.68 16.15
CA VAL A 127 -19.24 5.60 15.09
C VAL A 127 -19.97 4.86 13.97
N ILE A 128 -19.59 3.60 13.73
CA ILE A 128 -20.06 2.78 12.61
C ILE A 128 -19.88 1.29 12.91
N GLU A 129 -20.70 0.44 12.30
CA GLU A 129 -20.54 -1.03 12.34
C GLU A 129 -19.48 -1.50 11.32
N ALA A 130 -18.79 -2.62 11.59
CA ALA A 130 -17.74 -3.15 10.71
C ALA A 130 -18.25 -3.42 9.28
N LYS A 131 -19.50 -3.85 9.14
CA LYS A 131 -20.13 -4.11 7.83
C LYS A 131 -20.15 -2.88 6.93
N ASP A 132 -20.60 -1.75 7.47
CA ASP A 132 -20.73 -0.52 6.70
C ASP A 132 -19.38 0.18 6.54
N LEU A 133 -18.52 0.10 7.56
CA LEU A 133 -17.13 0.58 7.46
C LEU A 133 -16.36 -0.12 6.34
N ASP A 134 -16.50 -1.44 6.20
CA ASP A 134 -15.82 -2.22 5.16
C ASP A 134 -16.37 -1.95 3.75
N GLN A 135 -17.50 -1.21 3.60
CA GLN A 135 -17.96 -0.72 2.29
C GLN A 135 -17.28 0.58 1.86
N VAL A 136 -16.71 1.38 2.77
CA VAL A 136 -16.13 2.70 2.48
C VAL A 136 -15.03 2.60 1.42
N MET A 137 -14.21 1.55 1.48
CA MET A 137 -13.14 1.31 0.52
C MET A 137 -13.68 0.76 -0.81
N PRO A 138 -14.28 -0.45 -0.91
CA PRO A 138 -14.65 -1.04 -2.20
C PRO A 138 -15.74 -0.26 -2.95
N GLN A 139 -16.66 0.41 -2.25
CA GLN A 139 -17.75 1.18 -2.88
C GLN A 139 -17.43 2.67 -3.04
N GLY A 140 -16.34 3.16 -2.43
CA GLY A 140 -16.01 4.57 -2.36
C GLY A 140 -14.55 4.86 -2.71
N LEU A 141 -13.71 5.01 -1.68
CA LEU A 141 -12.33 5.50 -1.83
C LEU A 141 -11.44 4.55 -2.64
N GLY A 142 -11.63 3.25 -2.51
CA GLY A 142 -10.85 2.23 -3.19
C GLY A 142 -11.00 2.22 -4.71
N LEU A 143 -12.15 2.65 -5.24
CA LEU A 143 -12.38 2.70 -6.69
C LEU A 143 -11.39 3.64 -7.40
N ARG A 144 -11.14 4.83 -6.84
CA ARG A 144 -10.12 5.74 -7.41
C ARG A 144 -8.71 5.25 -7.13
N TYR A 145 -8.44 4.65 -5.96
CA TYR A 145 -7.12 4.13 -5.61
C TYR A 145 -6.71 2.91 -6.43
N ALA A 146 -7.65 2.22 -7.08
CA ALA A 146 -7.34 1.20 -8.06
C ALA A 146 -6.62 1.76 -9.31
N PHE A 147 -6.76 3.06 -9.60
CA PHE A 147 -6.22 3.70 -10.81
C PHE A 147 -5.19 4.78 -10.52
N ILE A 148 -5.44 5.64 -9.53
CA ILE A 148 -4.63 6.81 -9.23
C ILE A 148 -4.21 6.86 -7.76
N GLY A 149 -3.04 7.44 -7.49
CA GLY A 149 -2.53 7.61 -6.13
C GLY A 149 -3.24 8.73 -5.35
N GLN A 150 -2.97 8.81 -4.04
CA GLN A 150 -3.56 9.86 -3.19
C GLN A 150 -3.12 11.27 -3.58
N LEU A 151 -1.85 11.46 -3.96
CA LEU A 151 -1.36 12.77 -4.39
C LEU A 151 -2.00 13.21 -5.72
N GLU A 152 -2.19 12.28 -6.66
CA GLU A 152 -2.89 12.55 -7.91
C GLU A 152 -4.39 12.83 -7.68
N THR A 153 -5.02 12.06 -6.78
CA THR A 153 -6.39 12.32 -6.32
C THR A 153 -6.52 13.76 -5.80
N ASN A 154 -5.60 14.20 -4.95
CA ASN A 154 -5.59 15.57 -4.43
C ASN A 154 -5.34 16.60 -5.55
N TYR A 155 -4.40 16.31 -6.44
CA TYR A 155 -4.08 17.16 -7.58
C TYR A 155 -5.29 17.40 -8.48
N LEU A 156 -6.10 16.37 -8.74
CA LEU A 156 -7.29 16.43 -9.60
C LEU A 156 -8.52 17.01 -8.89
N ASN A 157 -8.65 16.83 -7.57
CA ASN A 157 -9.84 17.23 -6.81
C ASN A 157 -9.80 18.66 -6.25
N ALA A 158 -8.79 19.46 -6.58
CA ALA A 158 -8.68 20.85 -6.09
C ALA A 158 -9.92 21.72 -6.40
N ASN A 159 -10.69 21.40 -7.45
CA ASN A 159 -11.89 22.14 -7.85
C ASN A 159 -13.14 21.89 -6.99
N GLY A 160 -13.06 21.04 -5.98
CA GLY A 160 -14.22 20.45 -5.32
C GLY A 160 -14.73 19.23 -6.06
N LEU A 161 -15.44 18.36 -5.33
CA LEU A 161 -16.13 17.20 -5.89
C LEU A 161 -16.99 17.69 -7.07
N LEU A 162 -16.71 17.17 -8.27
CA LEU A 162 -17.41 17.56 -9.50
C LEU A 162 -18.92 17.63 -9.26
N PRO A 163 -19.63 18.71 -9.67
CA PRO A 163 -21.07 18.60 -9.85
C PRO A 163 -21.27 17.56 -10.95
N SER A 164 -21.85 16.42 -10.55
CA SER A 164 -22.29 15.35 -11.43
C SER A 164 -22.91 15.93 -12.70
N ARG A 165 -22.25 15.74 -13.85
CA ARG A 165 -22.92 15.88 -15.16
C ARG A 165 -23.95 14.76 -15.41
N TYR A 166 -24.17 13.88 -14.43
CA TYR A 166 -25.03 12.71 -14.46
C TYR A 166 -26.15 12.81 -13.42
N ASN A 167 -26.70 14.00 -13.18
CA ASN A 167 -27.99 14.13 -12.53
C ASN A 167 -28.94 14.88 -13.46
N SER A 168 -29.54 14.16 -14.41
CA SER A 168 -30.83 14.56 -14.96
C SER A 168 -31.87 14.41 -13.85
N ASP A 169 -31.89 15.37 -12.93
CA ASP A 169 -33.00 15.50 -11.99
C ASP A 169 -34.29 15.67 -12.83
N ARG A 170 -35.28 14.80 -12.59
CA ARG A 170 -36.60 14.82 -13.23
C ARG A 170 -37.41 16.10 -12.90
N ARG A 171 -36.82 17.08 -12.21
CA ARG A 171 -37.46 18.31 -11.74
C ARG A 171 -36.83 19.61 -12.25
N GLY A 172 -36.03 19.57 -13.32
CA GLY A 172 -35.75 20.74 -14.16
C GLY A 172 -35.13 21.98 -13.48
N SER A 173 -34.60 21.86 -12.27
CA SER A 173 -34.01 22.99 -11.54
C SER A 173 -32.52 23.08 -11.87
N LYS A 174 -32.13 24.10 -12.65
CA LYS A 174 -30.73 24.41 -12.93
C LYS A 174 -30.04 24.87 -11.64
N VAL A 175 -29.33 23.98 -10.97
CA VAL A 175 -28.31 24.38 -9.99
C VAL A 175 -27.14 24.96 -10.79
N THR A 176 -27.10 26.28 -10.92
CA THR A 176 -25.96 26.98 -11.54
C THR A 176 -24.84 27.07 -10.51
N CYS A 177 -23.91 26.12 -10.54
CA CYS A 177 -22.61 26.34 -9.92
C CYS A 177 -21.87 27.46 -10.67
N GLY A 178 -21.28 28.40 -9.94
CA GLY A 178 -20.51 29.52 -10.49
C GLY A 178 -19.34 29.10 -11.41
N PRO A 179 -18.62 30.06 -12.02
CA PRO A 179 -17.64 29.78 -13.06
C PRO A 179 -16.60 28.75 -12.60
N ARG A 180 -16.35 27.74 -13.45
CA ARG A 180 -15.31 26.73 -13.26
C ARG A 180 -13.97 27.44 -13.06
N ARG A 181 -13.46 27.50 -11.83
CA ARG A 181 -12.01 27.61 -11.66
C ARG A 181 -11.45 26.26 -12.12
N LEU A 182 -10.58 26.27 -13.14
CA LEU A 182 -9.79 25.10 -13.51
C LEU A 182 -8.92 24.72 -12.29
N SER A 183 -8.59 23.43 -12.12
CA SER A 183 -7.83 22.98 -10.94
C SER A 183 -6.39 23.37 -11.16
N HIS A 184 -5.81 24.11 -10.21
CA HIS A 184 -4.40 24.48 -10.31
C HIS A 184 -3.48 23.48 -9.58
N GLY A 185 -3.92 22.21 -9.50
CA GLY A 185 -3.13 21.11 -8.95
C GLY A 185 -3.01 21.14 -7.43
N ILE A 186 -1.91 20.58 -6.93
CA ILE A 186 -1.71 20.33 -5.49
C ILE A 186 -1.69 21.60 -4.64
N LYS A 187 -1.25 22.74 -5.18
CA LYS A 187 -1.22 24.01 -4.43
C LYS A 187 -2.62 24.50 -4.10
N ASP A 188 -3.51 24.52 -5.08
CA ASP A 188 -4.91 24.89 -4.93
C ASP A 188 -5.66 23.92 -4.00
N PHE A 189 -5.33 22.62 -4.07
CA PHE A 189 -5.84 21.64 -3.10
C PHE A 189 -5.42 22.00 -1.67
N CYS A 190 -4.13 22.28 -1.44
CA CYS A 190 -3.63 22.63 -0.11
C CYS A 190 -4.21 23.96 0.39
N GLU A 191 -4.30 24.99 -0.45
CA GLU A 191 -4.91 26.28 -0.06
C GLU A 191 -6.35 26.13 0.42
N ARG A 192 -7.09 25.18 -0.14
CA ARG A 192 -8.50 24.93 0.22
C ARG A 192 -8.68 24.00 1.40
N TYR A 193 -7.95 22.89 1.43
CA TYR A 193 -8.25 21.77 2.32
C TYR A 193 -7.23 21.55 3.42
N SER A 194 -6.05 22.18 3.39
CA SER A 194 -4.99 21.90 4.37
C SER A 194 -5.41 22.19 5.82
N LYS A 195 -6.17 23.27 6.05
CA LYS A 195 -6.69 23.60 7.38
C LYS A 195 -7.66 22.55 7.91
N ASP A 196 -8.58 22.09 7.07
CA ASP A 196 -9.56 21.08 7.46
C ASP A 196 -8.90 19.72 7.68
N ILE A 197 -7.96 19.34 6.79
CA ILE A 197 -7.16 18.12 6.94
C ILE A 197 -6.39 18.16 8.27
N TYR A 198 -5.75 19.28 8.59
CA TYR A 198 -5.00 19.44 9.84
C TYR A 198 -5.92 19.32 11.06
N THR A 199 -7.03 20.06 11.07
CA THR A 199 -7.99 20.05 12.21
C THR A 199 -8.62 18.66 12.40
N LEU A 200 -8.92 17.95 11.31
CA LEU A 200 -9.41 16.58 11.36
C LEU A 200 -8.34 15.61 11.91
N GLN A 201 -7.08 15.77 11.51
CA GLN A 201 -5.98 14.96 12.05
C GLN A 201 -5.79 15.16 13.55
N GLU A 202 -6.01 16.38 14.07
CA GLU A 202 -5.97 16.64 15.52
C GLU A 202 -7.04 15.86 16.28
N SER A 203 -8.18 15.55 15.65
CA SER A 203 -9.25 14.78 16.29
C SER A 203 -9.03 13.26 16.28
N PHE A 204 -8.00 12.74 15.59
CA PHE A 204 -7.77 11.29 15.49
C PHE A 204 -7.36 10.67 16.84
N GLY A 205 -6.86 11.46 17.78
CA GLY A 205 -6.35 10.95 19.05
C GLY A 205 -5.10 10.05 18.91
N PRO A 206 -4.64 9.42 20.01
CA PRO A 206 -3.38 8.67 20.04
C PRO A 206 -3.43 7.38 19.21
N PRO A 207 -2.28 6.72 18.96
CA PRO A 207 -2.25 5.37 18.40
C PRO A 207 -3.14 4.39 19.18
N ILE A 208 -3.81 3.48 18.47
CA ILE A 208 -4.68 2.47 19.06
C ILE A 208 -3.92 1.15 19.21
N ALA A 209 -4.03 0.52 20.38
CA ALA A 209 -3.60 -0.86 20.58
C ALA A 209 -4.73 -1.80 20.11
N LEU A 210 -4.39 -2.76 19.24
CA LEU A 210 -5.33 -3.78 18.80
C LEU A 210 -5.26 -4.92 19.82
N GLU A 211 -6.05 -4.81 20.89
CA GLU A 211 -6.12 -5.79 21.97
C GLU A 211 -7.48 -5.75 22.71
N GLY A 212 -7.76 -6.79 23.49
CA GLY A 212 -8.94 -6.87 24.35
C GLY A 212 -10.28 -6.98 23.62
N GLY A 213 -11.36 -6.62 24.31
CA GLY A 213 -12.74 -6.85 23.86
C GLY A 213 -13.16 -6.12 22.58
N LEU A 214 -12.38 -5.12 22.12
CA LEU A 214 -12.58 -4.53 20.81
C LEU A 214 -12.33 -5.55 19.69
N ILE A 215 -11.27 -6.35 19.78
CA ILE A 215 -10.97 -7.39 18.77
C ILE A 215 -12.11 -8.40 18.74
N ASP A 216 -12.58 -8.83 19.91
CA ASP A 216 -13.67 -9.82 19.99
C ASP A 216 -14.95 -9.27 19.35
N LYS A 217 -15.29 -7.99 19.57
CA LYS A 217 -16.43 -7.33 18.90
C LYS A 217 -16.25 -7.31 17.38
N VAL A 218 -15.09 -6.85 16.90
CA VAL A 218 -14.81 -6.77 15.45
C VAL A 218 -14.82 -8.16 14.82
N GLN A 219 -14.25 -9.17 15.47
CA GLN A 219 -14.27 -10.56 15.04
C GLN A 219 -15.71 -11.06 14.88
N GLN A 220 -16.56 -10.86 15.90
CA GLN A 220 -17.96 -11.27 15.85
C GLN A 220 -18.74 -10.57 14.73
N GLU A 221 -18.49 -9.30 14.48
CA GLU A 221 -19.12 -8.57 13.36
C GLU A 221 -18.63 -9.08 12.00
N MET A 222 -17.32 -9.30 11.85
CA MET A 222 -16.74 -9.80 10.59
C MET A 222 -17.17 -11.24 10.29
N GLU A 223 -17.30 -12.11 11.30
CA GLU A 223 -17.78 -13.49 11.12
C GLU A 223 -19.22 -13.56 10.59
N LYS A 224 -20.07 -12.57 10.91
CA LYS A 224 -21.42 -12.47 10.34
C LYS A 224 -21.40 -12.19 8.83
N ILE A 225 -20.33 -11.58 8.34
CA ILE A 225 -20.14 -11.23 6.92
C ILE A 225 -19.40 -12.35 6.19
N ILE A 226 -18.32 -12.85 6.81
CA ILE A 226 -17.41 -13.86 6.27
C ILE A 226 -17.16 -14.90 7.37
N PRO A 227 -17.95 -15.98 7.41
CA PRO A 227 -17.72 -17.07 8.36
C PRO A 227 -16.31 -17.66 8.22
N LEU A 228 -15.73 -18.09 9.35
CA LEU A 228 -14.34 -18.59 9.39
C LEU A 228 -14.11 -19.82 8.48
N ASP A 229 -15.10 -20.69 8.35
CA ASP A 229 -15.09 -21.86 7.47
C ASP A 229 -15.16 -21.50 5.97
N LYS A 230 -15.49 -20.24 5.65
CA LYS A 230 -15.58 -19.70 4.28
C LYS A 230 -14.41 -18.81 3.89
N LEU A 231 -13.38 -18.69 4.73
CA LEU A 231 -12.23 -17.82 4.46
C LEU A 231 -11.50 -18.18 3.15
N GLU A 232 -11.34 -19.47 2.85
CA GLU A 232 -10.66 -19.89 1.62
C GLU A 232 -11.45 -19.51 0.37
N GLU A 233 -12.77 -19.75 0.38
CA GLU A 233 -13.69 -19.34 -0.69
C GLU A 233 -13.63 -17.81 -0.90
N ARG A 234 -13.63 -17.05 0.20
CA ARG A 234 -13.55 -15.58 0.13
C ARG A 234 -12.20 -15.08 -0.40
N ARG A 235 -11.08 -15.73 -0.04
CA ARG A 235 -9.74 -15.44 -0.58
C ARG A 235 -9.67 -15.73 -2.07
N LYS A 236 -10.23 -16.86 -2.52
CA LYS A 236 -10.32 -17.20 -3.94
C LYS A 236 -11.12 -16.14 -4.71
N TRP A 237 -12.29 -15.75 -4.19
CA TRP A 237 -13.08 -14.67 -4.79
C TRP A 237 -12.28 -13.36 -4.88
N ARG A 238 -11.55 -12.97 -3.82
CA ARG A 238 -10.70 -11.77 -3.81
C ARG A 238 -9.64 -11.84 -4.91
N ASP A 239 -8.95 -12.97 -5.01
CA ASP A 239 -7.86 -13.17 -5.96
C ASP A 239 -8.36 -13.15 -7.41
N GLU A 240 -9.55 -13.70 -7.68
CA GLU A 240 -10.22 -13.59 -8.98
C GLU A 240 -10.56 -12.13 -9.34
N ARG A 241 -11.02 -11.32 -8.38
CA ARG A 241 -11.27 -9.87 -8.60
C ARG A 241 -9.99 -9.10 -8.84
N LEU A 242 -8.92 -9.39 -8.09
CA LEU A 242 -7.61 -8.79 -8.30
C LEU A 242 -7.05 -9.16 -9.68
N SER A 243 -7.20 -10.41 -10.11
CA SER A 243 -6.82 -10.86 -11.45
C SER A 243 -7.58 -10.10 -12.54
N ALA A 244 -8.90 -9.95 -12.40
CA ALA A 244 -9.72 -9.20 -13.35
C ALA A 244 -9.32 -7.72 -13.40
N LEU A 245 -9.09 -7.09 -12.25
CA LEU A 245 -8.65 -5.70 -12.17
C LEU A 245 -7.25 -5.51 -12.80
N ALA A 246 -6.31 -6.42 -12.53
CA ALA A 246 -4.97 -6.37 -13.13
C ALA A 246 -5.02 -6.45 -14.66
N LYS A 247 -5.91 -7.30 -15.21
CA LYS A 247 -6.16 -7.37 -16.66
C LYS A 247 -6.76 -6.08 -17.21
N LEU A 248 -7.77 -5.53 -16.52
CA LEU A 248 -8.40 -4.27 -16.91
C LEU A 248 -7.39 -3.11 -16.93
N LYS A 249 -6.55 -2.99 -15.91
CA LYS A 249 -5.52 -1.93 -15.85
C LYS A 249 -4.56 -2.01 -17.04
N LYS A 250 -4.10 -3.21 -17.41
CA LYS A 250 -3.25 -3.42 -18.59
C LYS A 250 -3.93 -3.07 -19.92
N GLN A 251 -5.26 -3.07 -19.99
CA GLN A 251 -6.02 -2.69 -21.18
C GLN A 251 -6.24 -1.17 -21.29
N LEU A 252 -6.12 -0.46 -20.17
CA LEU A 252 -6.35 0.99 -20.09
C LEU A 252 -5.04 1.80 -20.17
N GLU A 253 -3.88 1.14 -20.12
CA GLU A 253 -2.54 1.69 -20.38
C GLU A 253 -2.26 1.76 -21.88
#